data_AF-A0A8E2EBQ0-F1
#
_entry.id   AF-A0A8E2EBQ0-F1
#
_cell.length_a   1.000
_cell.length_b   1.000
_cell.length_c   1.000
_cell.angle_alpha   90.00
_cell.angle_beta   90.00
_cell.angle_gamma   90.00
#
_symmetry.space_group_name_H-M   'P 1'
#
loop_
_entity.id
_entity.type
_entity.pdbx_description
1 polymer ?
#
loop_
_entity_poly.entity_id
_entity_poly.type
_entity_poly.pdbx_seq_one_letter_code
_entity_poly.pdbx_strand_id
1 'polypeptide(L)'
;MTRNDNLYLLQMETGRPMKPFITNSGYIGLGPISLQPTDTVCICFGARVPHTLRRRQNGKSGYVFIGEAFVYGLMDGEFMKNGYEPIDFEIF
;
A
#
# COMPACT_ATOMS: atom_id res chain seq x y z
N MET A 1 0.91 16.24 -17.18
CA MET A 1 1.44 15.15 -16.34
C MET A 1 0.81 15.29 -14.98
N THR A 2 0.05 14.28 -14.56
CA THR A 2 -0.66 14.30 -13.29
C THR A 2 0.32 14.00 -12.15
N ARG A 3 0.04 14.49 -10.95
CA ARG A 3 0.92 14.37 -9.77
C ARG A 3 1.33 12.91 -9.45
N ASN A 4 0.49 11.94 -9.82
CA ASN A 4 0.74 10.50 -9.71
C ASN A 4 1.99 10.02 -10.49
N ASP A 5 2.31 10.63 -11.63
CA ASP A 5 3.43 10.19 -12.47
C ASP A 5 4.78 10.43 -11.76
N ASN A 6 4.88 11.47 -10.94
CA ASN A 6 6.12 11.84 -10.24
C ASN A 6 6.47 10.91 -9.07
N LEU A 7 5.49 10.35 -8.35
CA LEU A 7 5.78 9.41 -7.25
C LEU A 7 6.29 8.08 -7.78
N TYR A 8 5.70 7.62 -8.88
CA TYR A 8 6.15 6.43 -9.61
C TYR A 8 7.61 6.59 -10.08
N LEU A 9 7.88 7.71 -10.78
CA LEU A 9 9.23 8.01 -11.28
C LEU A 9 10.23 8.17 -10.14
N LEU A 10 9.87 8.86 -9.05
CA LEU A 10 10.73 9.00 -7.87
C LEU A 10 11.12 7.64 -7.27
N GLN A 11 10.17 6.70 -7.16
CA GLN A 11 10.47 5.36 -6.67
C GLN A 11 11.37 4.58 -7.63
N MET A 12 11.23 4.74 -8.95
CA MET A 12 12.15 4.14 -9.92
C MET A 12 13.54 4.81 -9.91
N GLU A 13 13.62 6.13 -9.74
CA GLU A 13 14.86 6.91 -9.70
C GLU A 13 15.71 6.61 -8.47
N THR A 14 15.09 6.21 -7.35
CA THR A 14 15.83 5.83 -6.13
C THR A 14 16.67 4.56 -6.29
N GLY A 15 16.54 3.83 -7.40
CA GLY A 15 17.29 2.60 -7.69
C GLY A 15 16.95 1.43 -6.75
N ARG A 16 15.92 1.56 -5.91
CA ARG A 16 15.46 0.47 -5.06
C ARG A 16 14.73 -0.56 -5.91
N PRO A 17 15.07 -1.85 -5.79
CA PRO A 17 14.34 -2.88 -6.52
C PRO A 17 12.90 -2.92 -6.03
N MET A 18 11.96 -2.88 -6.98
CA MET A 18 10.52 -2.90 -6.73
C MET A 18 9.91 -4.11 -7.44
N LYS A 19 8.88 -4.68 -6.82
CA LYS A 19 8.15 -5.83 -7.35
C LYS A 19 6.75 -5.39 -7.82
N PRO A 20 6.39 -5.63 -9.10
CA PRO A 20 5.04 -5.39 -9.57
C PRO A 20 4.06 -6.40 -8.98
N PHE A 21 2.84 -5.94 -8.71
CA PHE A 21 1.76 -6.78 -8.21
C PHE A 21 0.39 -6.30 -8.72
N ILE A 22 -0.59 -7.20 -8.61
CA ILE A 22 -2.01 -6.90 -8.80
C ILE A 22 -2.78 -7.41 -7.57
N THR A 23 -3.73 -6.61 -7.08
CA THR A 23 -4.62 -7.01 -5.99
C THR A 23 -5.78 -7.85 -6.51
N ASN A 24 -6.43 -8.63 -5.65
CA ASN A 24 -7.65 -9.37 -6.02
C ASN A 24 -8.80 -8.46 -6.48
N SER A 25 -8.78 -7.19 -6.09
CA SER A 25 -9.74 -6.17 -6.53
C SER A 25 -9.33 -5.47 -7.83
N GLY A 26 -8.26 -5.92 -8.49
CA GLY A 26 -7.84 -5.44 -9.81
C GLY A 26 -6.90 -4.23 -9.80
N TYR A 27 -6.55 -3.66 -8.65
CA TYR A 27 -5.58 -2.57 -8.56
C TYR A 27 -4.16 -3.04 -8.88
N ILE A 28 -3.45 -2.27 -9.71
CA ILE A 28 -2.07 -2.52 -10.11
C ILE A 28 -1.13 -1.64 -9.29
N GLY A 29 -0.01 -2.21 -8.83
CA GLY A 29 0.96 -1.49 -8.04
C GLY A 29 2.39 -1.99 -8.13
N LEU A 30 3.27 -1.23 -7.50
CA LEU A 30 4.68 -1.56 -7.25
C LEU A 30 4.93 -1.48 -5.74
N GLY A 31 5.61 -2.47 -5.18
CA GLY A 31 6.03 -2.42 -3.78
C GLY A 31 7.37 -3.10 -3.53
N PRO A 32 7.73 -3.36 -2.26
CA PRO A 32 9.02 -3.93 -1.91
C PRO A 32 9.23 -5.32 -2.50
N ILE A 33 10.48 -5.70 -2.78
CA ILE A 33 10.82 -7.06 -3.25
C ILE A 33 10.36 -8.19 -2.31
N SER A 34 10.18 -7.89 -1.03
CA SER A 34 9.71 -8.81 0.00
C SER A 34 8.20 -9.10 -0.05
N LEU A 35 7.46 -8.45 -0.97
CA LEU A 35 6.04 -8.70 -1.19
C LEU A 35 5.76 -10.15 -1.59
N GLN A 36 4.71 -10.71 -1.02
CA GLN A 36 4.25 -12.07 -1.24
C GLN A 36 2.73 -12.10 -1.47
N PRO A 37 2.22 -13.14 -2.15
CA PRO A 37 0.80 -13.42 -2.12
C PRO A 37 0.28 -13.43 -0.68
N THR A 38 -0.95 -12.98 -0.46
CA THR A 38 -1.60 -12.74 0.85
C THR A 38 -1.21 -11.46 1.59
N ASP A 39 -0.22 -10.70 1.09
CA ASP A 39 0.00 -9.33 1.57
C ASP A 39 -1.18 -8.43 1.20
N THR A 40 -1.49 -7.48 2.08
CA THR A 40 -2.63 -6.56 1.94
C THR A 40 -2.13 -5.14 1.73
N VAL A 41 -2.71 -4.44 0.76
CA VAL A 41 -2.54 -2.98 0.62
C VAL A 41 -3.43 -2.30 1.65
N CYS A 42 -2.85 -1.43 2.46
CA CYS A 42 -3.51 -0.67 3.51
C CYS A 42 -3.32 0.83 3.26
N ILE A 43 -4.42 1.57 3.35
CA ILE A 43 -4.39 3.04 3.33
C ILE A 43 -4.49 3.49 4.79
N CYS A 44 -3.37 3.92 5.35
CA CYS A 44 -3.35 4.52 6.68
C CYS A 44 -3.81 5.98 6.57
N PHE A 45 -4.80 6.40 7.36
CA PHE A 45 -5.28 7.79 7.31
C PHE A 45 -4.16 8.78 7.62
N GLY A 46 -4.11 9.85 6.84
CA GLY A 46 -3.06 10.86 6.90
C GLY A 46 -1.74 10.46 6.25
N ALA A 47 -1.57 9.21 5.82
CA ALA A 47 -0.40 8.82 5.04
C ALA A 47 -0.44 9.35 3.61
N ARG A 48 0.73 9.65 3.06
CA ARG A 48 0.88 10.13 1.68
C ARG A 48 0.83 9.02 0.63
N VAL A 49 1.10 7.78 1.04
CA VAL A 49 1.17 6.61 0.16
C VAL A 49 0.51 5.39 0.83
N PRO A 50 -0.02 4.44 0.04
CA PRO A 50 -0.40 3.12 0.52
C PRO A 50 0.78 2.35 1.12
N HIS A 51 0.46 1.48 2.07
CA HIS A 51 1.39 0.60 2.75
C HIS A 51 1.03 -0.85 2.49
N THR A 52 1.99 -1.75 2.61
CA THR A 52 1.78 -3.19 2.48
C THR A 52 2.00 -3.86 3.81
N LEU A 53 1.02 -4.68 4.22
CA LEU A 53 0.97 -5.34 5.50
C LEU A 53 0.80 -6.85 5.31
N ARG A 54 1.49 -7.64 6.12
CA ARG A 54 1.30 -9.09 6.19
C ARG A 54 0.68 -9.47 7.51
N ARG A 55 -0.47 -10.15 7.49
CA ARG A 55 -1.10 -10.65 8.72
C ARG A 55 -0.17 -11.64 9.40
N ARG A 56 0.00 -11.54 10.72
CA ARG A 56 0.76 -12.54 11.48
C ARG A 56 0.03 -13.88 11.45
N GLN A 57 0.79 -14.97 11.30
CA GLN A 57 0.26 -16.34 11.27
C GLN A 57 0.24 -16.96 12.68
N ASN A 58 -0.30 -18.18 12.78
CA ASN A 58 -0.30 -19.02 13.99
C ASN A 58 -1.02 -18.36 15.19
N GLY A 59 -2.20 -17.80 14.95
CA GLY A 59 -3.05 -17.22 16.00
C GLY A 59 -2.56 -15.91 16.60
N LYS A 60 -1.44 -15.35 16.10
CA LYS A 60 -0.93 -14.05 16.57
C LYS A 60 -1.77 -12.91 15.99
N SER A 61 -2.19 -11.97 16.83
CA SER A 61 -2.85 -10.75 16.40
C SER A 61 -1.87 -9.78 15.73
N GLY A 62 -2.40 -8.93 14.86
CA GLY A 62 -1.68 -7.83 14.22
C GLY A 62 -1.00 -8.17 12.90
N TYR A 63 -0.22 -7.20 12.41
CA TYR A 63 0.40 -7.21 11.09
C TYR A 63 1.90 -6.94 11.19
N VAL A 64 2.64 -7.42 10.20
CA VAL A 64 4.03 -7.03 9.93
C VAL A 64 4.00 -5.98 8.83
N PHE A 65 4.69 -4.87 9.07
CA PHE A 65 4.90 -3.85 8.05
C PHE A 65 5.90 -4.35 7.01
N ILE A 66 5.49 -4.40 5.74
CA ILE A 66 6.33 -4.89 4.64
C ILE A 66 7.01 -3.72 3.92
N GLY A 67 6.29 -2.61 3.74
CA GLY A 67 6.84 -1.37 3.17
C GLY A 67 5.79 -0.52 2.47
N GLU A 68 6.22 0.63 1.96
CA GLU A 68 5.41 1.53 1.15
C GLU A 68 5.17 0.94 -0.24
N ALA A 69 4.01 1.23 -0.83
CA ALA A 69 3.67 0.82 -2.19
C ALA A 69 3.13 1.99 -3.00
N PHE A 70 3.44 1.98 -4.29
CA PHE A 70 2.71 2.75 -5.28
C PHE A 70 1.55 1.90 -5.77
N VAL A 71 0.32 2.43 -5.73
CA VAL A 71 -0.85 1.72 -6.26
C VAL A 71 -1.70 2.67 -7.08
N TYR A 72 -1.83 2.36 -8.36
CA TYR A 72 -2.57 3.20 -9.29
C TYR A 72 -4.04 3.31 -8.86
N GLY A 73 -4.56 4.53 -8.80
CA GLY A 73 -5.94 4.81 -8.37
C GLY A 73 -6.17 4.85 -6.85
N LEU A 74 -5.14 4.59 -6.04
CA LEU A 74 -5.22 4.63 -4.56
C LEU A 74 -4.32 5.71 -3.93
N MET A 75 -3.57 6.46 -4.73
CA MET A 75 -2.70 7.55 -4.26
C MET A 75 -3.50 8.86 -4.07
N ASP A 76 -2.89 9.87 -3.44
CA ASP A 76 -3.41 11.25 -3.36
C ASP A 76 -4.88 11.39 -2.89
N GLY A 77 -5.35 10.42 -2.09
CA GLY A 77 -6.72 10.40 -1.57
C GLY A 77 -7.79 10.08 -2.63
N GLU A 78 -7.42 9.60 -3.82
CA GLU A 78 -8.38 9.21 -4.87
C GLU A 78 -9.38 8.16 -4.37
N PHE A 79 -8.91 7.17 -3.63
CA PHE A 79 -9.76 6.13 -3.03
C PHE A 79 -10.76 6.67 -2.01
N MET A 80 -10.37 7.72 -1.27
CA MET A 80 -11.14 8.27 -0.15
C MET A 80 -12.40 8.99 -0.61
N LYS A 81 -12.48 9.36 -1.90
CA LYS A 81 -13.63 10.07 -2.48
C LYS A 81 -14.90 9.21 -2.60
N ASN A 82 -14.77 7.88 -2.53
CA ASN A 82 -15.88 6.95 -2.75
C ASN A 82 -16.58 6.48 -1.47
N GLY A 83 -16.19 7.01 -0.30
CA GLY A 83 -16.67 6.55 1.00
C GLY A 83 -16.01 5.23 1.39
N TYR A 84 -15.62 5.12 2.65
CA TYR A 84 -15.05 3.91 3.25
C TYR A 84 -15.46 3.87 4.72
N GLU A 85 -15.52 2.68 5.31
CA GLU A 85 -15.74 2.50 6.75
C GLU A 85 -14.40 2.61 7.49
N PRO A 86 -14.17 3.63 8.33
CA PRO A 86 -12.98 3.74 9.16
C PRO A 86 -12.91 2.58 10.16
N ILE A 87 -11.71 2.03 10.39
CA ILE A 87 -11.45 1.11 11.51
C ILE A 87 -10.37 1.75 12.38
N ASP A 88 -10.74 2.09 13.61
CA ASP A 88 -9.82 2.66 14.59
C ASP A 88 -9.16 1.56 15.43
N PHE A 89 -7.89 1.77 15.77
CA PHE A 89 -7.12 0.90 16.67
C PHE A 89 -6.61 1.72 17.85
N GLU A 90 -7.16 1.49 19.04
CA GLU A 90 -6.75 2.18 20.26
C GLU A 90 -5.42 1.61 20.81
N ILE A 91 -4.52 2.49 21.24
CA ILE A 91 -3.26 2.13 21.93
C ILE A 91 -3.55 2.09 23.43
N PHE A 92 -3.21 0.98 24.10
CA PHE A 92 -3.26 0.82 25.55
C PHE A 92 -1.93 1.20 26.21
#